data_AF-A0A183P7D1-F1
#
_entry.id   AF-A0A183P7D1-F1
#
_cell.length_a   1.000
_cell.length_b   1.000
_cell.length_c   1.000
_cell.angle_alpha   90.00
_cell.angle_beta   90.00
_cell.angle_gamma   90.00
#
_symmetry.space_group_name_H-M   'P 1'
#
loop_
_entity.id
_entity.type
_entity.pdbx_description
1 polymer ?
#
loop_
_entity_poly.entity_id
_entity_poly.type
_entity_poly.pdbx_seq_one_letter_code
_entity_poly.pdbx_strand_id
1 'polypeptide(L)'
;MVDIDLNETSDNKVTAVTNGDLSKGDSLSKSEDVQDETPYTVKIIPTHSDPFELQVSSFELVQEIHRVLMDREETCSCTCFSLVLNGQTLDMFAELKSVDGLADGVELKVVEERYSVREAKNHVRHIHDLLHSVEPNDAYAGREQMSLSFVNSVAGELERKHFPTRLDMRIDFIPPEYVMPGFGANTNLPLLPLHPLDRDGKPVKCVRQLNYSNWNPPPPARRLLGDLIYLFFHTLEDKKYHITACPRGFYVNM
;
A
#
# COMPACT_ATOMS: atom_id res chain seq x y z
N MET A 1 -35.48 71.88 4.01
CA MET A 1 -36.31 70.73 3.61
C MET A 1 -35.39 69.75 2.88
N VAL A 2 -34.83 68.74 3.53
CA VAL A 2 -35.18 68.16 4.84
C VAL A 2 -34.04 68.32 5.84
N ASP A 3 -34.38 68.32 7.12
CA ASP A 3 -33.54 68.68 8.26
C ASP A 3 -32.51 67.60 8.65
N ILE A 4 -31.45 68.05 9.31
CA ILE A 4 -30.39 67.23 9.90
C ILE A 4 -30.31 67.65 11.36
N ASP A 5 -30.47 66.71 12.29
CA ASP A 5 -30.18 66.91 13.72
C ASP A 5 -29.11 65.93 14.21
N LEU A 6 -28.30 66.41 15.15
CA LEU A 6 -27.12 65.78 15.75
C LEU A 6 -27.27 65.69 17.28
N ASN A 7 -26.23 65.17 17.95
CA ASN A 7 -25.99 65.23 19.41
C ASN A 7 -26.86 64.24 20.26
N GLU A 8 -26.41 63.59 21.35
CA GLU A 8 -25.19 63.75 22.21
C GLU A 8 -24.60 62.40 22.71
N THR A 9 -23.25 62.36 22.81
CA THR A 9 -22.39 62.06 23.99
C THR A 9 -23.01 61.41 25.26
N SER A 10 -22.35 60.51 26.02
CA SER A 10 -20.95 60.54 26.52
C SER A 10 -20.49 59.25 27.23
N ASP A 11 -19.18 59.13 27.49
CA ASP A 11 -18.44 57.97 28.06
C ASP A 11 -18.73 57.62 29.54
N ASN A 12 -18.37 56.39 29.97
CA ASN A 12 -17.37 56.24 31.04
C ASN A 12 -16.72 54.85 31.25
N LYS A 13 -15.45 54.93 31.67
CA LYS A 13 -14.50 53.91 32.16
C LYS A 13 -15.05 52.77 33.03
N VAL A 14 -14.37 51.62 32.93
CA VAL A 14 -14.24 50.64 34.05
C VAL A 14 -12.82 50.70 34.62
N THR A 15 -12.72 50.82 35.94
CA THR A 15 -11.46 50.92 36.71
C THR A 15 -11.01 49.59 37.29
N ALA A 16 -9.70 49.38 37.41
CA ALA A 16 -9.09 48.28 38.17
C ALA A 16 -8.60 48.78 39.55
N VAL A 17 -8.82 48.01 40.62
CA VAL A 17 -8.04 48.08 41.89
C VAL A 17 -8.00 46.69 42.59
N THR A 18 -6.90 46.40 43.29
CA THR A 18 -6.61 45.20 44.12
C THR A 18 -7.00 45.43 45.60
N ASN A 19 -6.76 44.59 46.62
CA ASN A 19 -5.98 43.34 46.78
C ASN A 19 -6.51 42.50 47.97
N GLY A 20 -6.06 41.25 48.15
CA GLY A 20 -6.29 40.46 49.37
C GLY A 20 -5.70 39.05 49.35
N ASP A 21 -4.85 38.72 50.32
CA ASP A 21 -3.91 37.58 50.32
C ASP A 21 -4.23 36.49 51.37
N LEU A 22 -3.68 35.27 51.18
CA LEU A 22 -3.27 34.23 52.16
C LEU A 22 -3.55 32.77 51.75
N SER A 23 -2.53 32.17 51.15
CA SER A 23 -2.03 30.78 51.31
C SER A 23 -2.94 29.66 51.87
N LYS A 24 -3.08 28.60 51.07
CA LYS A 24 -2.55 27.24 51.39
C LYS A 24 -2.51 26.40 50.12
N GLY A 25 -1.45 25.61 49.96
CA GLY A 25 -1.23 24.85 48.73
C GLY A 25 -1.95 23.51 48.73
N ASP A 26 -2.19 22.99 47.53
CA ASP A 26 -2.06 21.56 47.28
C ASP A 26 -1.44 21.37 45.89
N SER A 27 -0.30 20.70 45.85
CA SER A 27 0.42 20.42 44.61
C SER A 27 -0.18 19.19 43.94
N LEU A 28 -1.37 19.35 43.36
CA LEU A 28 -1.92 18.33 42.47
C LEU A 28 -1.18 18.42 41.13
N SER A 29 -0.08 17.67 41.04
CA SER A 29 0.51 17.32 39.75
C SER A 29 -0.57 16.64 38.92
N LYS A 30 -1.09 17.35 37.91
CA LYS A 30 -1.57 16.67 36.72
C LYS A 30 -0.36 15.90 36.21
N SER A 31 -0.39 14.59 36.41
CA SER A 31 0.34 13.67 35.54
C SER A 31 -0.20 13.94 34.14
N GLU A 32 0.54 14.73 33.37
CA GLU A 32 0.38 14.77 31.93
C GLU A 32 0.54 13.34 31.45
N ASP A 33 -0.43 12.83 30.69
CA ASP A 33 -0.33 11.51 30.08
C ASP A 33 0.86 11.54 29.12
N VAL A 34 2.02 11.08 29.61
CA VAL A 34 3.09 10.53 28.78
C VAL A 34 2.53 9.21 28.26
N GLN A 35 1.63 9.32 27.29
CA GLN A 35 0.95 8.18 26.71
C GLN A 35 1.98 7.45 25.84
N ASP A 36 2.47 6.33 26.37
CA ASP A 36 3.63 5.62 25.84
C ASP A 36 3.55 5.43 24.31
N GLU A 37 4.52 5.98 23.58
CA GLU A 37 4.81 5.67 22.17
C GLU A 37 5.42 4.26 22.01
N THR A 38 5.02 3.31 22.85
CA THR A 38 5.43 1.90 22.73
C THR A 38 4.63 1.24 21.61
N PRO A 39 5.26 0.80 20.50
CA PRO A 39 4.57 0.03 19.49
C PRO A 39 4.14 -1.33 20.06
N TYR A 40 2.93 -1.77 19.73
CA TYR A 40 2.47 -3.12 20.07
C TYR A 40 2.99 -4.11 19.02
N THR A 41 3.56 -5.22 19.45
CA THR A 41 3.90 -6.35 18.58
C THR A 41 2.72 -7.32 18.55
N VAL A 42 1.90 -7.27 17.51
CA VAL A 42 0.76 -8.19 17.32
C VAL A 42 1.17 -9.37 16.47
N LYS A 43 0.74 -10.57 16.87
CA LYS A 43 1.00 -11.82 16.13
C LYS A 43 -0.20 -12.12 15.24
N ILE A 44 -0.04 -11.96 13.94
CA ILE A 44 -1.09 -12.21 12.97
C ILE A 44 -1.09 -13.69 12.60
N ILE A 45 -2.28 -14.30 12.56
CA ILE A 45 -2.52 -15.68 12.13
C ILE A 45 -3.37 -15.61 10.84
N PRO A 46 -2.75 -15.73 9.65
CA PRO A 46 -3.46 -15.83 8.39
C PRO A 46 -4.26 -17.13 8.23
N THR A 47 -5.17 -17.17 7.27
CA THR A 47 -5.95 -18.39 6.94
C THR A 47 -5.12 -19.43 6.17
N HIS A 48 -4.19 -18.99 5.31
CA HIS A 48 -3.49 -19.83 4.32
C HIS A 48 -1.96 -19.71 4.35
N SER A 49 -1.39 -18.97 5.31
CA SER A 49 0.05 -18.73 5.45
C SER A 49 0.47 -18.76 6.92
N ASP A 50 1.77 -18.89 7.17
CA ASP A 50 2.32 -19.05 8.53
C ASP A 50 2.12 -17.79 9.39
N PRO A 51 1.95 -17.92 10.71
CA PRO A 51 1.83 -16.76 11.60
C PRO A 51 3.09 -15.91 11.64
N PHE A 52 2.93 -14.58 11.67
CA PHE A 52 4.04 -13.63 11.74
C PHE A 52 3.76 -12.49 12.71
N GLU A 53 4.82 -11.82 13.16
CA GLU A 53 4.73 -10.65 14.04
C GLU A 53 4.71 -9.35 13.22
N LEU A 54 3.82 -8.44 13.59
CA LEU A 54 3.69 -7.09 13.03
C LEU A 54 3.74 -6.06 14.17
N GLN A 55 4.55 -5.02 14.01
CA GLN A 55 4.54 -3.88 14.92
C GLN A 55 3.53 -2.83 14.44
N VAL A 56 2.68 -2.37 15.36
CA VAL A 56 1.59 -1.42 15.10
C VAL A 56 1.57 -0.34 16.17
N SER A 57 1.18 0.89 15.81
CA SER A 57 1.11 2.03 16.73
C SER A 57 -0.25 2.11 17.43
N SER A 58 -0.28 2.53 18.69
CA SER A 58 -1.49 2.71 19.50
C SER A 58 -2.53 3.65 18.85
N PHE A 59 -2.06 4.58 18.03
CA PHE A 59 -2.87 5.59 17.33
C PHE A 59 -3.28 5.16 15.90
N GLU A 60 -2.79 4.03 15.41
CA GLU A 60 -3.21 3.49 14.12
C GLU A 60 -4.64 2.93 14.20
N LEU A 61 -5.33 2.98 13.06
CA LEU A 61 -6.65 2.43 12.88
C LEU A 61 -6.54 0.99 12.39
N VAL A 62 -7.50 0.14 12.76
CA VAL A 62 -7.53 -1.28 12.33
C VAL A 62 -7.42 -1.42 10.79
N GLN A 63 -7.96 -0.47 10.01
CA GLN A 63 -7.80 -0.43 8.55
C GLN A 63 -6.34 -0.38 8.05
N GLU A 64 -5.38 0.14 8.82
CA GLU A 64 -3.97 0.16 8.40
C GLU A 64 -3.36 -1.24 8.49
N ILE A 65 -3.74 -2.05 9.49
CA ILE A 65 -3.38 -3.48 9.54
C ILE A 65 -3.97 -4.21 8.32
N HIS A 66 -5.22 -3.93 7.94
CA HIS A 66 -5.80 -4.50 6.72
C HIS A 66 -4.99 -4.13 5.47
N ARG A 67 -4.52 -2.88 5.37
CA ARG A 67 -3.68 -2.43 4.26
C ARG A 67 -2.33 -3.14 4.22
N VAL A 68 -1.61 -3.18 5.35
CA VAL A 68 -0.33 -3.91 5.47
C VAL A 68 -0.48 -5.38 5.07
N LEU A 69 -1.61 -6.02 5.42
CA LEU A 69 -1.92 -7.39 5.00
C LEU A 69 -2.20 -7.54 3.50
N MET A 70 -2.81 -6.54 2.84
CA MET A 70 -3.00 -6.56 1.40
C MET A 70 -1.71 -6.26 0.62
N ASP A 71 -0.79 -5.48 1.19
CA ASP A 71 0.48 -5.12 0.54
C ASP A 71 1.58 -6.21 0.72
N ARG A 72 1.43 -7.13 1.67
CA ARG A 72 2.39 -8.22 1.96
C ARG A 72 2.20 -9.43 1.02
N GLU A 73 3.29 -9.92 0.43
CA GLU A 73 3.30 -11.01 -0.57
C GLU A 73 2.62 -12.32 -0.10
N GLU A 74 2.69 -12.62 1.20
CA GLU A 74 2.12 -13.83 1.82
C GLU A 74 0.59 -13.77 2.04
N THR A 75 0.00 -12.57 1.96
CA THR A 75 -1.41 -12.34 2.34
C THR A 75 -2.20 -11.49 1.32
N CYS A 76 -1.55 -10.89 0.31
CA CYS A 76 -2.19 -10.05 -0.72
C CYS A 76 -3.32 -10.73 -1.52
N SER A 77 -3.33 -12.07 -1.60
CA SER A 77 -4.44 -12.83 -2.19
C SER A 77 -5.76 -12.70 -1.42
N CYS A 78 -5.69 -12.37 -0.13
CA CYS A 78 -6.84 -12.23 0.77
C CYS A 78 -7.23 -10.75 0.90
N THR A 79 -8.30 -10.31 0.22
CA THR A 79 -8.73 -8.89 0.24
C THR A 79 -10.11 -8.65 0.87
N CYS A 80 -10.76 -9.70 1.38
CA CYS A 80 -12.08 -9.64 2.00
C CYS A 80 -12.05 -10.55 3.24
N PHE A 81 -11.70 -9.95 4.37
CA PHE A 81 -11.51 -10.61 5.65
C PHE A 81 -11.84 -9.62 6.76
N SER A 82 -12.12 -10.12 7.96
CA SER A 82 -12.10 -9.35 9.20
C SER A 82 -11.03 -9.88 10.13
N LEU A 83 -10.53 -8.99 10.98
CA LEU A 83 -9.60 -9.32 12.05
C LEU A 83 -10.40 -9.68 13.31
N VAL A 84 -10.10 -10.84 13.89
CA VAL A 84 -10.77 -11.37 15.08
C VAL A 84 -9.78 -11.47 16.22
N LEU A 85 -10.07 -10.74 17.30
CA LEU A 85 -9.35 -10.77 18.58
C LEU A 85 -10.23 -11.43 19.64
N ASN A 86 -9.74 -12.48 20.32
CA ASN A 86 -10.45 -13.16 21.41
C ASN A 86 -11.89 -13.63 21.07
N GLY A 87 -12.23 -13.77 19.78
CA GLY A 87 -13.57 -14.13 19.30
C GLY A 87 -14.46 -12.94 18.91
N GLN A 88 -14.01 -11.70 19.09
CA GLN A 88 -14.68 -10.48 18.65
C GLN A 88 -14.08 -9.96 17.35
N THR A 89 -14.93 -9.62 16.38
CA THR A 89 -14.53 -8.92 15.15
C THR A 89 -14.16 -7.47 15.46
N LEU A 90 -12.98 -7.03 15.02
CA LEU A 90 -12.53 -5.65 15.17
C LEU A 90 -13.25 -4.72 14.17
N ASP A 91 -13.59 -3.51 14.61
CA ASP A 91 -14.10 -2.46 13.71
C ASP A 91 -12.92 -1.83 12.96
N MET A 92 -13.02 -1.78 11.63
CA MET A 92 -12.09 -1.15 10.71
C MET A 92 -11.76 0.31 11.07
N PHE A 93 -12.70 1.03 11.69
CA PHE A 93 -12.56 2.45 12.07
C PHE A 93 -12.18 2.67 13.55
N ALA A 94 -11.98 1.62 14.34
CA ALA A 94 -11.48 1.75 15.70
C ALA A 94 -9.97 2.06 15.70
N GLU A 95 -9.54 2.91 16.63
CA GLU A 95 -8.13 3.08 16.97
C GLU A 95 -7.67 1.87 17.81
N LEU A 96 -6.44 1.40 17.62
CA LEU A 96 -5.92 0.22 18.32
C LEU A 96 -5.95 0.37 19.85
N LYS A 97 -5.67 1.58 20.38
CA LYS A 97 -5.81 1.86 21.82
C LYS A 97 -7.24 1.72 22.39
N SER A 98 -8.26 1.70 21.53
CA SER A 98 -9.68 1.57 21.91
C SER A 98 -10.20 0.13 21.83
N VAL A 99 -9.36 -0.81 21.40
CA VAL A 99 -9.69 -2.23 21.29
C VAL A 99 -9.46 -2.92 22.64
N ASP A 100 -10.54 -3.38 23.27
CA ASP A 100 -10.47 -4.12 24.53
C ASP A 100 -9.62 -5.39 24.41
N GLY A 101 -8.59 -5.50 25.26
CA GLY A 101 -7.70 -6.66 25.30
C GLY A 101 -6.59 -6.68 24.25
N LEU A 102 -6.33 -5.57 23.55
CA LEU A 102 -5.10 -5.40 22.78
C LEU A 102 -3.91 -5.19 23.74
N ALA A 103 -2.84 -5.95 23.53
CA ALA A 103 -1.60 -5.90 24.29
C ALA A 103 -0.44 -6.42 23.44
N ASP A 104 0.79 -6.26 23.92
CA ASP A 104 1.97 -6.83 23.26
C ASP A 104 1.93 -8.37 23.25
N GLY A 105 2.27 -8.98 22.11
CA GLY A 105 2.21 -10.42 21.88
C GLY A 105 0.81 -11.01 21.57
N VAL A 106 -0.22 -10.17 21.39
CA VAL A 106 -1.61 -10.62 21.16
C VAL A 106 -1.81 -11.28 19.79
N GLU A 107 -2.59 -12.37 19.76
CA GLU A 107 -2.92 -13.10 18.53
C GLU A 107 -4.16 -12.54 17.80
N LEU A 108 -3.95 -11.97 16.61
CA LEU A 108 -5.01 -11.53 15.70
C LEU A 108 -5.27 -12.58 14.63
N LYS A 109 -6.50 -13.09 14.53
CA LYS A 109 -6.88 -14.09 13.53
C LYS A 109 -7.50 -13.41 12.31
N VAL A 110 -6.99 -13.72 11.13
CA VAL A 110 -7.60 -13.31 9.86
C VAL A 110 -8.71 -14.32 9.53
N VAL A 111 -9.93 -13.83 9.32
CA VAL A 111 -11.09 -14.67 8.97
C VAL A 111 -11.69 -14.15 7.66
N GLU A 112 -11.78 -15.02 6.65
CA GLU A 112 -12.37 -14.67 5.35
C GLU A 112 -13.85 -14.30 5.49
N GLU A 113 -14.24 -13.20 4.84
CA GLU A 113 -15.64 -12.74 4.80
C GLU A 113 -16.30 -13.00 3.45
N ARG A 114 -17.62 -12.79 3.40
CA ARG A 114 -18.40 -12.98 2.19
C ARG A 114 -18.35 -11.76 1.29
N TYR A 115 -17.85 -11.94 0.08
CA TYR A 115 -17.81 -10.89 -0.93
C TYR A 115 -19.20 -10.28 -1.22
N SER A 116 -19.32 -8.97 -1.09
CA SER A 116 -20.33 -8.16 -1.76
C SER A 116 -19.87 -7.76 -3.17
N VAL A 117 -20.77 -7.14 -3.94
CA VAL A 117 -20.41 -6.54 -5.24
C VAL A 117 -19.33 -5.46 -5.11
N ARG A 118 -19.20 -4.80 -3.95
CA ARG A 118 -18.17 -3.80 -3.68
C ARG A 118 -16.82 -4.46 -3.39
N GLU A 119 -16.75 -5.42 -2.47
CA GLU A 119 -15.49 -6.13 -2.20
C GLU A 119 -15.00 -6.89 -3.43
N ALA A 120 -15.89 -7.55 -4.20
CA ALA A 120 -15.48 -8.27 -5.40
C ALA A 120 -14.84 -7.34 -6.45
N LYS A 121 -15.34 -6.11 -6.60
CA LYS A 121 -14.72 -5.09 -7.46
C LYS A 121 -13.41 -4.56 -6.88
N ASN A 122 -13.30 -4.45 -5.56
CA ASN A 122 -12.06 -4.04 -4.90
C ASN A 122 -10.96 -5.10 -5.04
N HIS A 123 -11.30 -6.38 -4.88
CA HIS A 123 -10.41 -7.52 -5.13
C HIS A 123 -9.87 -7.54 -6.56
N VAL A 124 -10.75 -7.36 -7.55
CA VAL A 124 -10.36 -7.28 -8.97
C VAL A 124 -9.47 -6.08 -9.25
N ARG A 125 -9.70 -4.94 -8.58
CA ARG A 125 -8.80 -3.78 -8.68
C ARG A 125 -7.44 -4.09 -8.05
N HIS A 126 -7.40 -4.60 -6.83
CA HIS A 126 -6.14 -4.95 -6.16
C HIS A 126 -5.31 -5.95 -6.98
N ILE A 127 -5.92 -7.01 -7.53
CA ILE A 127 -5.24 -7.92 -8.46
C ILE A 127 -4.74 -7.17 -9.71
N HIS A 128 -5.54 -6.27 -10.29
CA HIS A 128 -5.12 -5.47 -11.43
C HIS A 128 -3.92 -4.57 -11.11
N ASP A 129 -3.92 -3.95 -9.93
CA ASP A 129 -2.85 -3.06 -9.46
C ASP A 129 -1.56 -3.87 -9.21
N LEU A 130 -1.65 -5.04 -8.56
CA LEU A 130 -0.54 -5.99 -8.43
C LEU A 130 0.04 -6.40 -9.80
N LEU A 131 -0.81 -6.73 -10.77
CA LEU A 131 -0.41 -7.17 -12.12
C LEU A 131 0.30 -6.08 -12.95
N HIS A 132 0.06 -4.80 -12.66
CA HIS A 132 0.65 -3.66 -13.40
C HIS A 132 1.60 -2.81 -12.53
N SER A 133 1.90 -3.25 -11.31
CA SER A 133 2.75 -2.53 -10.33
C SER A 133 4.18 -2.26 -10.79
N VAL A 134 4.67 -2.92 -11.84
CA VAL A 134 6.06 -2.80 -12.33
C VAL A 134 6.07 -2.56 -13.86
N GLU A 135 5.50 -1.44 -14.31
CA GLU A 135 5.67 -0.95 -15.68
C GLU A 135 6.93 -0.05 -15.80
N PRO A 136 7.97 -0.43 -16.57
CA PRO A 136 9.20 0.36 -16.73
C PRO A 136 8.97 1.77 -17.29
N ASN A 137 7.89 1.98 -18.06
CA ASN A 137 7.54 3.29 -18.59
C ASN A 137 7.13 4.28 -17.50
N ASP A 138 6.32 3.85 -16.53
CA ASP A 138 5.86 4.72 -15.45
C ASP A 138 6.98 4.97 -14.42
N ALA A 139 7.81 3.96 -14.17
CA ALA A 139 9.05 4.10 -13.39
C ALA A 139 10.07 5.04 -14.07
N TYR A 140 10.15 5.07 -15.40
CA TYR A 140 10.97 6.05 -16.14
C TYR A 140 10.39 7.47 -16.04
N ALA A 141 9.07 7.61 -16.06
CA ALA A 141 8.38 8.89 -15.93
C ALA A 141 8.34 9.45 -14.50
N GLY A 142 8.76 8.67 -13.49
CA GLY A 142 8.71 9.05 -12.07
C GLY A 142 7.28 9.23 -11.54
N ARG A 143 6.28 8.60 -12.19
CA ARG A 143 4.87 8.77 -11.84
C ARG A 143 4.52 7.95 -10.61
N GLU A 144 3.60 8.49 -9.79
CA GLU A 144 3.06 7.80 -8.61
C GLU A 144 4.15 7.28 -7.65
N GLN A 145 5.27 8.00 -7.55
CA GLN A 145 6.47 7.65 -6.77
C GLN A 145 7.20 6.37 -7.24
N MET A 146 6.82 5.81 -8.39
CA MET A 146 7.54 4.71 -9.03
C MET A 146 8.90 5.19 -9.53
N SER A 147 9.95 4.42 -9.23
CA SER A 147 11.32 4.70 -9.62
C SER A 147 11.99 3.44 -10.15
N LEU A 148 12.94 3.61 -11.07
CA LEU A 148 13.73 2.50 -11.62
C LEU A 148 14.71 1.99 -10.55
N SER A 149 14.40 0.83 -9.95
CA SER A 149 15.32 0.12 -9.07
C SER A 149 16.19 -0.86 -9.86
N PHE A 150 17.51 -0.63 -9.84
CA PHE A 150 18.51 -1.53 -10.43
C PHE A 150 19.21 -2.40 -9.40
N VAL A 151 18.74 -2.41 -8.14
CA VAL A 151 19.39 -3.15 -7.04
C VAL A 151 19.51 -4.63 -7.38
N ASN A 152 18.46 -5.26 -7.93
CA ASN A 152 18.52 -6.68 -8.31
C ASN A 152 19.43 -6.96 -9.51
N SER A 153 19.60 -5.98 -10.42
CA SER A 153 20.54 -6.10 -11.54
C SER A 153 21.99 -6.03 -11.06
N VAL A 154 22.31 -5.06 -10.18
CA VAL A 154 23.67 -4.80 -9.69
C VAL A 154 24.09 -5.79 -8.60
N ALA A 155 23.22 -6.08 -7.62
CA ALA A 155 23.51 -7.03 -6.54
C ALA A 155 23.37 -8.49 -7.00
N GLY A 156 22.42 -8.79 -7.90
CA GLY A 156 22.23 -10.14 -8.44
C GLY A 156 23.39 -10.62 -9.31
N GLU A 157 24.22 -9.73 -9.84
CA GLU A 157 25.45 -10.07 -10.55
C GLU A 157 26.53 -10.64 -9.61
N LEU A 158 26.46 -10.37 -8.29
CA LEU A 158 27.36 -10.94 -7.29
C LEU A 158 27.08 -12.44 -7.02
N GLU A 159 25.82 -12.87 -7.18
CA GLU A 159 25.36 -14.26 -6.94
C GLU A 159 25.37 -15.13 -8.21
N ARG A 160 25.29 -14.52 -9.39
CA ARG A 160 25.32 -15.25 -10.68
C ARG A 160 26.74 -15.72 -10.96
N LYS A 161 27.02 -17.00 -10.67
CA LYS A 161 28.18 -17.75 -11.21
C LYS A 161 28.13 -17.78 -12.75
N HIS A 162 28.62 -16.72 -13.38
CA HIS A 162 28.67 -16.60 -14.82
C HIS A 162 29.63 -17.65 -15.39
N PHE A 163 29.12 -18.58 -16.19
CA PHE A 163 29.97 -19.46 -16.99
C PHE A 163 30.65 -18.60 -18.07
N PRO A 164 31.97 -18.36 -18.01
CA PRO A 164 32.62 -17.34 -18.83
C PRO A 164 32.61 -17.74 -20.30
N THR A 165 31.85 -17.00 -21.11
CA THR A 165 31.88 -17.13 -22.58
C THR A 165 33.12 -16.42 -23.14
N ARG A 166 34.30 -16.96 -22.78
CA ARG A 166 35.66 -16.82 -23.38
C ARG A 166 36.20 -15.44 -23.83
N LEU A 167 35.47 -14.34 -23.66
CA LEU A 167 35.87 -12.98 -24.02
C LEU A 167 36.11 -12.07 -22.81
N ASP A 168 35.51 -12.39 -21.66
CA ASP A 168 35.53 -11.56 -20.45
C ASP A 168 36.74 -11.78 -19.51
N MET A 169 37.82 -12.37 -20.01
CA MET A 169 39.08 -12.52 -19.27
C MET A 169 39.96 -11.25 -19.38
N ARG A 170 39.33 -10.07 -19.23
CA ARG A 170 40.02 -8.78 -19.03
C ARG A 170 39.52 -8.11 -17.76
N ILE A 171 40.03 -8.57 -16.63
CA ILE A 171 40.10 -7.76 -15.40
C ILE A 171 41.26 -6.77 -15.58
N ASP A 172 41.13 -5.90 -16.57
CA ASP A 172 41.94 -4.70 -16.73
C ASP A 172 41.15 -3.58 -16.02
N PHE A 173 41.68 -2.99 -14.94
CA PHE A 173 41.11 -1.77 -14.32
C PHE A 173 41.28 -0.52 -15.21
N ILE A 174 41.37 -0.71 -16.52
CA ILE A 174 41.49 0.31 -17.54
C ILE A 174 40.06 0.72 -17.90
N PRO A 175 39.66 1.98 -17.64
CA PRO A 175 38.32 2.42 -18.03
C PRO A 175 38.18 2.33 -19.56
N PRO A 176 36.96 2.12 -20.09
CA PRO A 176 36.74 1.97 -21.53
C PRO A 176 37.36 3.11 -22.34
N GLU A 177 37.83 2.82 -23.56
CA GLU A 177 38.57 3.78 -24.40
C GLU A 177 37.85 5.12 -24.57
N TYR A 178 36.52 5.13 -24.60
CA TYR A 178 35.70 6.34 -24.71
C TYR A 178 35.74 7.27 -23.48
N VAL A 179 36.28 6.82 -22.35
CA VAL A 179 36.52 7.62 -21.12
C VAL A 179 37.95 8.16 -21.08
N MET A 180 38.85 7.66 -21.95
CA MET A 180 40.27 7.98 -21.88
C MET A 180 40.59 9.37 -22.47
N PRO A 181 41.52 10.14 -21.86
CA PRO A 181 41.97 11.41 -22.43
C PRO A 181 42.57 11.21 -23.83
N GLY A 182 42.03 11.94 -24.82
CA GLY A 182 42.44 11.83 -26.22
C GLY A 182 41.55 10.95 -27.10
N PHE A 183 40.49 10.34 -26.56
CA PHE A 183 39.42 9.75 -27.39
C PHE A 183 38.78 10.84 -28.25
N GLY A 184 39.06 10.80 -29.56
CA GLY A 184 39.09 11.99 -30.41
C GLY A 184 37.72 12.55 -30.81
N ALA A 185 37.70 13.86 -31.08
CA ALA A 185 36.54 14.64 -31.53
C ALA A 185 35.91 14.23 -32.88
N ASN A 186 36.41 13.15 -33.50
CA ASN A 186 35.92 12.58 -34.77
C ASN A 186 35.42 11.13 -34.62
N THR A 187 35.34 10.61 -33.39
CA THR A 187 34.86 9.25 -33.12
C THR A 187 33.44 9.31 -32.56
N ASN A 188 32.51 8.54 -33.12
CA ASN A 188 31.16 8.45 -32.55
C ASN A 188 31.23 7.77 -31.19
N LEU A 189 30.85 8.48 -30.12
CA LEU A 189 30.63 7.86 -28.81
C LEU A 189 29.55 6.78 -28.97
N PRO A 190 29.73 5.59 -28.37
CA PRO A 190 28.69 4.57 -28.40
C PRO A 190 27.46 5.08 -27.64
N LEU A 191 26.31 5.11 -28.31
CA LEU A 191 25.03 5.40 -27.67
C LEU A 191 24.62 4.18 -26.82
N LEU A 192 25.17 4.10 -25.61
CA LEU A 192 24.84 3.08 -24.63
C LEU A 192 23.60 3.52 -23.83
N PRO A 193 22.67 2.60 -23.51
CA PRO A 193 21.61 2.88 -22.56
C PRO A 193 22.23 3.19 -21.20
N LEU A 194 21.65 4.15 -20.47
CA LEU A 194 22.13 4.60 -19.15
C LEU A 194 21.86 3.58 -18.03
N HIS A 195 21.24 2.45 -18.34
CA HIS A 195 20.68 1.48 -17.40
C HIS A 195 21.08 0.05 -17.78
N PRO A 196 21.27 -0.85 -16.79
CA PRO A 196 21.58 -2.25 -17.03
C PRO A 196 20.59 -2.90 -18.00
N LEU A 197 21.11 -3.47 -19.08
CA LEU A 197 20.36 -4.27 -20.03
C LEU A 197 20.09 -5.66 -19.44
N ASP A 198 19.15 -5.76 -18.49
CA ASP A 198 18.63 -7.07 -18.14
C ASP A 198 17.95 -7.69 -19.37
N ARG A 199 18.18 -8.98 -19.61
CA ARG A 199 18.53 -9.50 -20.95
C ARG A 199 17.45 -9.42 -22.06
N ASP A 200 16.26 -8.92 -21.75
CA ASP A 200 15.17 -8.68 -22.70
C ASP A 200 14.51 -7.29 -22.60
N GLY A 201 14.82 -6.49 -21.58
CA GLY A 201 14.29 -5.12 -21.38
C GLY A 201 12.77 -4.98 -21.26
N LYS A 202 12.03 -6.10 -21.18
CA LYS A 202 10.56 -6.14 -21.14
C LYS A 202 10.07 -6.25 -19.69
N PRO A 203 8.94 -5.63 -19.32
CA PRO A 203 8.28 -5.92 -18.05
C PRO A 203 7.97 -7.41 -17.93
N VAL A 204 8.00 -7.92 -16.70
CA VAL A 204 7.55 -9.28 -16.39
C VAL A 204 6.04 -9.36 -16.61
N LYS A 205 5.65 -9.71 -17.84
CA LYS A 205 4.25 -9.91 -18.16
C LYS A 205 3.85 -11.32 -17.77
N CYS A 206 2.86 -11.44 -16.88
CA CYS A 206 2.30 -12.71 -16.41
C CYS A 206 0.90 -13.00 -16.99
N VAL A 207 0.16 -11.96 -17.39
CA VAL A 207 -1.22 -12.04 -17.90
C VAL A 207 -1.34 -11.29 -19.23
N ARG A 208 -2.12 -11.81 -20.19
CA ARG A 208 -2.38 -11.12 -21.46
C ARG A 208 -3.47 -10.08 -21.32
N GLN A 209 -4.55 -10.41 -20.62
CA GLN A 209 -5.68 -9.52 -20.33
C GLN A 209 -6.50 -10.03 -19.12
N LEU A 210 -6.86 -9.13 -18.21
CA LEU A 210 -7.91 -9.32 -17.20
C LEU A 210 -8.92 -8.18 -17.36
N ASN A 211 -10.19 -8.49 -17.61
CA ASN A 211 -11.24 -7.48 -17.87
C ASN A 211 -12.60 -7.95 -17.35
N TYR A 212 -13.57 -7.04 -17.26
CA TYR A 212 -14.97 -7.44 -17.09
C TYR A 212 -15.50 -8.12 -18.36
N SER A 213 -16.32 -9.15 -18.21
CA SER A 213 -16.99 -9.81 -19.33
C SER A 213 -18.09 -8.93 -19.92
N ASN A 214 -18.39 -9.06 -21.21
CA ASN A 214 -19.49 -8.33 -21.87
C ASN A 214 -20.89 -8.63 -21.30
N TRP A 215 -21.01 -9.66 -20.45
CA TRP A 215 -22.22 -10.03 -19.71
C TRP A 215 -22.30 -9.42 -18.30
N ASN A 216 -21.37 -8.52 -17.94
CA ASN A 216 -21.34 -7.83 -16.65
C ASN A 216 -22.04 -6.46 -16.76
N PRO A 217 -22.97 -6.09 -15.85
CA PRO A 217 -23.38 -6.82 -14.65
C PRO A 217 -24.26 -8.05 -14.93
N PRO A 218 -24.22 -9.10 -14.09
CA PRO A 218 -25.05 -10.29 -14.27
C PRO A 218 -26.55 -10.00 -14.40
N PRO A 219 -27.29 -10.72 -15.27
CA PRO A 219 -28.72 -10.51 -15.46
C PRO A 219 -29.52 -10.84 -14.18
N PRO A 220 -30.72 -10.26 -13.97
CA PRO A 220 -31.44 -10.33 -12.70
C PRO A 220 -31.64 -11.75 -12.14
N ALA A 221 -31.96 -12.73 -12.99
CA ALA A 221 -32.13 -14.13 -12.60
C ALA A 221 -30.84 -14.78 -12.07
N ARG A 222 -29.67 -14.40 -12.63
CA ARG A 222 -28.35 -14.88 -12.17
C ARG A 222 -27.91 -14.18 -10.89
N ARG A 223 -28.20 -12.88 -10.76
CA ARG A 223 -27.95 -12.13 -9.52
C ARG A 223 -28.73 -12.69 -8.32
N LEU A 224 -29.94 -13.22 -8.54
CA LEU A 224 -30.72 -13.93 -7.52
C LEU A 224 -30.11 -15.28 -7.09
N LEU A 225 -29.29 -15.91 -7.96
CA LEU A 225 -28.53 -17.13 -7.62
C LEU A 225 -27.20 -16.82 -6.92
N GLY A 226 -26.83 -15.54 -6.78
CA GLY A 226 -25.61 -15.09 -6.10
C GLY A 226 -24.48 -14.64 -7.03
N ASP A 227 -24.68 -14.53 -8.34
CA ASP A 227 -23.64 -14.02 -9.24
C ASP A 227 -23.44 -12.50 -9.03
N LEU A 228 -22.22 -12.10 -8.63
CA LEU A 228 -21.88 -10.70 -8.31
C LEU A 228 -21.34 -9.94 -9.53
N ILE A 229 -20.30 -10.48 -10.17
CA ILE A 229 -19.64 -9.93 -11.36
C ILE A 229 -19.11 -11.08 -12.24
N TYR A 230 -18.99 -10.81 -13.54
CA TYR A 230 -18.33 -11.71 -14.50
C TYR A 230 -17.06 -11.08 -15.06
N LEU A 231 -16.00 -11.87 -15.13
CA LEU A 231 -14.69 -11.48 -15.64
C LEU A 231 -14.28 -12.35 -16.83
N PHE A 232 -13.38 -11.80 -17.63
CA PHE A 232 -12.71 -12.46 -18.74
C PHE A 232 -11.20 -12.40 -18.50
N PHE A 233 -10.56 -13.57 -18.52
CA PHE A 233 -9.14 -13.72 -18.25
C PHE A 233 -8.46 -14.43 -19.44
N HIS A 234 -7.33 -13.88 -19.88
CA HIS A 234 -6.58 -14.34 -21.03
C HIS A 234 -5.11 -14.55 -20.62
N THR A 235 -4.63 -15.78 -20.70
CA THR A 235 -3.22 -16.10 -20.40
C THR A 235 -2.31 -15.76 -21.58
N LEU A 236 -1.00 -15.85 -21.35
CA LEU A 236 0.02 -15.72 -22.41
C LEU A 236 0.05 -16.94 -23.35
N GLU A 237 -0.53 -18.06 -22.93
CA GLU A 237 -0.67 -19.30 -23.71
C GLU A 237 -1.93 -19.29 -24.61
N ASP A 238 -2.52 -18.11 -24.84
CA ASP A 238 -3.77 -17.90 -25.58
C ASP A 238 -5.01 -18.66 -25.07
N LYS A 239 -4.96 -19.15 -23.82
CA LYS A 239 -6.11 -19.75 -23.12
C LYS A 239 -7.02 -18.66 -22.56
N LYS A 240 -8.32 -18.85 -22.75
CA LYS A 240 -9.37 -17.92 -22.37
C LYS A 240 -10.26 -18.54 -21.30
N TYR A 241 -10.50 -17.81 -20.22
CA TYR A 241 -11.27 -18.25 -19.08
C TYR A 241 -12.35 -17.22 -18.74
N HIS A 242 -13.54 -17.70 -18.41
CA HIS A 242 -14.62 -16.87 -17.89
C HIS A 242 -14.73 -17.13 -16.39
N ILE A 243 -14.58 -16.10 -15.57
CA ILE A 243 -14.59 -16.22 -14.10
C ILE A 243 -15.87 -15.57 -13.58
N THR A 244 -16.56 -16.25 -12.66
CA THR A 244 -17.70 -15.71 -11.93
C THR A 244 -17.28 -15.42 -10.50
N ALA A 245 -17.64 -14.25 -9.98
CA ALA A 245 -17.55 -13.94 -8.56
C ALA A 245 -18.91 -14.20 -7.89
N CYS A 246 -18.86 -14.83 -6.72
CA CYS A 246 -20.01 -15.07 -5.84
C CYS A 246 -19.64 -14.67 -4.40
N PRO A 247 -20.59 -14.62 -3.44
CA PRO A 247 -20.28 -14.31 -2.04
C PRO A 247 -19.31 -15.27 -1.34
N ARG A 248 -18.95 -16.39 -1.98
CA ARG A 248 -17.99 -17.37 -1.49
C ARG A 248 -16.60 -17.27 -2.15
N GLY A 249 -16.38 -16.26 -2.99
CA GLY A 249 -15.14 -16.08 -3.76
C GLY A 249 -15.33 -16.21 -5.27
N PHE A 250 -14.26 -16.56 -5.97
CA PHE A 250 -14.19 -16.59 -7.43
C PHE A 250 -14.04 -18.01 -7.96
N TYR A 251 -14.70 -18.34 -9.07
CA TYR A 251 -14.56 -19.64 -9.72
C TYR A 251 -14.53 -19.52 -11.25
N VAL A 252 -13.79 -20.42 -11.89
CA VAL A 252 -13.72 -20.52 -13.34
C VAL A 252 -14.94 -21.28 -13.84
N ASN A 253 -15.69 -20.70 -14.79
CA ASN A 253 -16.68 -21.43 -15.57
C ASN A 253 -15.93 -22.30 -16.59
N MET A 254 -16.13 -23.62 -16.52
CA MET A 254 -15.70 -24.58 -17.54
C MET A 254 -16.74 -24.69 -18.66
#